data_AF-A0A9W7EA67-F1
#
_entry.id   AF-A0A9W7EA67-F1
#
_cell.length_a   1.000
_cell.length_b   1.000
_cell.length_c   1.000
_cell.angle_alpha   90.00
_cell.angle_beta   90.00
_cell.angle_gamma   90.00
#
_symmetry.space_group_name_H-M   'P 1'
#
loop_
_entity.id
_entity.type
_entity.pdbx_description
1 polymer ?
#
loop_
_entity_poly.entity_id
_entity_poly.type
_entity_poly.pdbx_seq_one_letter_code
_entity_poly.pdbx_strand_id
1 'polypeptide(L)'
;MSILRPTLSPYTLSLLSPPFPPNTLSSCCISLKYIANITHLLLALSRVKEGEDVIKGISIGLGSSRDIKKSINLNTPKEEETIVIYISKKLDPELKLLELDIESVLKLNNNVEDLKKVYKLTEDEILFCGVEGSVLNRCGCIDVVK
;
A
#
# COMPACT_ATOMS: atom_id res chain seq x y z
N MET A 1 -22.85 13.57 -19.75
CA MET A 1 -21.38 13.49 -19.51
C MET A 1 -21.13 12.24 -18.70
N SER A 2 -20.48 11.25 -19.29
CA SER A 2 -20.25 9.95 -18.67
C SER A 2 -19.00 10.04 -17.79
N ILE A 3 -19.20 10.03 -16.47
CA ILE A 3 -18.11 9.94 -15.50
C ILE A 3 -17.58 8.51 -15.57
N LEU A 4 -16.39 8.34 -16.16
CA LEU A 4 -15.61 7.10 -16.10
C LEU A 4 -15.30 6.82 -14.63
N ARG A 5 -16.05 5.89 -14.03
CA ARG A 5 -15.72 5.36 -12.70
C ARG A 5 -14.36 4.67 -12.81
N PRO A 6 -13.39 4.94 -11.92
CA PRO A 6 -12.17 4.16 -11.87
C PRO A 6 -12.57 2.70 -11.60
N THR A 7 -12.19 1.83 -12.53
CA THR A 7 -12.28 0.38 -12.36
C THR A 7 -11.46 0.03 -11.12
N LEU A 8 -12.16 -0.22 -10.00
CA LEU A 8 -11.59 -0.79 -8.79
C LEU A 8 -10.77 -2.02 -9.19
N SER A 9 -9.48 -2.01 -8.82
CA SER A 9 -8.64 -3.19 -8.98
C SER A 9 -9.29 -4.38 -8.24
N PRO A 10 -9.08 -5.63 -8.66
CA PRO A 10 -9.70 -6.81 -8.07
C PRO A 10 -9.23 -7.12 -6.63
N TYR A 11 -8.45 -6.26 -6.01
CA TYR A 11 -7.84 -6.49 -4.69
C TYR A 11 -8.67 -5.82 -3.59
N THR A 12 -9.29 -6.65 -2.76
CA THR A 12 -10.00 -6.22 -1.54
C THR A 12 -9.01 -6.22 -0.38
N LEU A 13 -8.87 -5.07 0.30
CA LEU A 13 -8.08 -4.95 1.53
C LEU A 13 -8.98 -5.28 2.73
N SER A 14 -8.61 -6.25 3.56
CA SER A 14 -9.19 -6.37 4.90
C SER A 14 -8.14 -6.78 5.92
N LEU A 15 -8.16 -6.11 7.07
CA LEU A 15 -7.42 -6.52 8.26
C LEU A 15 -8.11 -7.75 8.86
N LEU A 16 -7.66 -8.94 8.48
CA LEU A 16 -8.05 -10.18 9.16
C LEU A 16 -6.87 -10.74 9.94
N SER A 17 -7.11 -11.03 11.22
CA SER A 17 -6.33 -12.04 11.94
C SER A 17 -6.68 -13.42 11.35
N PRO A 18 -5.70 -14.34 11.20
CA PRO A 18 -5.98 -15.68 10.68
C PRO A 18 -7.12 -16.37 11.45
N PRO A 19 -7.93 -17.22 10.80
CA PRO A 19 -7.64 -17.92 9.54
C PRO A 19 -7.91 -17.11 8.26
N PHE A 20 -7.08 -17.32 7.23
CA PHE A 20 -7.23 -16.69 5.92
C PHE A 20 -8.42 -17.27 5.14
N PRO A 21 -9.04 -16.49 4.24
CA PRO A 21 -10.11 -16.98 3.38
C PRO A 21 -9.67 -18.19 2.53
N PRO A 22 -10.52 -19.21 2.32
CA PRO A 22 -10.15 -20.46 1.63
C PRO A 22 -9.72 -20.28 0.16
N ASN A 23 -10.05 -19.14 -0.47
CA ASN A 23 -9.67 -18.81 -1.85
C ASN A 23 -8.40 -17.93 -1.96
N THR A 24 -7.65 -17.76 -0.87
CA THR A 24 -6.44 -16.94 -0.85
C THR A 24 -5.34 -17.56 -1.72
N LEU A 25 -4.94 -16.85 -2.78
CA LEU A 25 -3.80 -17.24 -3.60
C LEU A 25 -2.47 -16.92 -2.92
N SER A 26 -2.44 -15.78 -2.24
CA SER A 26 -1.26 -15.27 -1.54
C SER A 26 -1.68 -14.25 -0.51
N SER A 27 -0.93 -14.15 0.58
CA SER A 27 -1.11 -13.11 1.59
C SER A 27 0.24 -12.55 2.02
N CYS A 28 0.24 -11.30 2.44
CA CYS A 28 1.39 -10.66 3.06
C CYS A 28 0.94 -9.67 4.15
N CYS A 29 1.83 -9.44 5.10
CA CYS A 29 1.66 -8.36 6.06
C CYS A 29 2.60 -7.22 5.69
N ILE A 30 2.08 -5.99 5.70
CA ILE A 30 2.90 -4.79 5.51
C ILE A 30 2.70 -3.83 6.68
N SER A 31 3.73 -3.06 7.01
CA SER A 31 3.66 -1.99 7.98
C SER A 31 2.85 -0.81 7.44
N LEU A 32 2.01 -0.22 8.29
CA LEU A 32 1.23 0.96 7.94
C LEU A 32 2.05 2.26 7.99
N LYS A 33 3.20 2.24 8.66
CA LYS A 33 4.01 3.43 9.03
C LYS A 33 4.42 4.31 7.85
N TYR A 34 4.61 3.73 6.67
CA TYR A 34 5.11 4.43 5.48
C TYR A 34 4.07 4.55 4.36
N ILE A 35 2.80 4.35 4.68
CA ILE A 35 1.68 4.41 3.73
C ILE A 35 0.93 5.74 3.90
N ALA A 36 1.21 6.70 3.02
CA ALA A 36 0.63 8.04 3.13
C ALA A 36 -0.91 8.10 3.08
N ASN A 37 -1.58 7.28 2.26
CA ASN A 37 -3.04 7.21 2.23
C ASN A 37 -3.50 5.94 1.49
N ILE A 38 -4.82 5.73 1.41
CA ILE A 38 -5.39 4.57 0.72
C ILE A 38 -5.06 4.57 -0.78
N THR A 39 -5.01 5.74 -1.43
CA THR A 39 -4.64 5.87 -2.84
C THR A 39 -3.22 5.36 -3.10
N HIS A 40 -2.28 5.68 -2.21
CA HIS A 40 -0.91 5.22 -2.27
C HIS A 40 -0.82 3.70 -2.14
N LEU A 41 -1.59 3.10 -1.23
CA LEU A 41 -1.67 1.65 -1.08
C LEU A 41 -2.29 0.97 -2.32
N LEU A 42 -3.38 1.50 -2.84
CA LEU A 42 -4.04 0.96 -4.05
C LEU A 42 -3.13 1.06 -5.28
N LEU A 43 -2.36 2.14 -5.42
CA LEU A 43 -1.35 2.26 -6.46
C LEU A 43 -0.29 1.16 -6.34
N ALA A 44 0.20 0.90 -5.12
CA ALA A 44 1.17 -0.16 -4.89
C ALA A 44 0.62 -1.55 -5.23
N LEU A 45 -0.64 -1.83 -4.86
CA LEU A 45 -1.33 -3.07 -5.20
C LEU A 45 -1.50 -3.26 -6.71
N SER A 46 -1.84 -2.19 -7.43
CA SER A 46 -2.02 -2.24 -8.88
C SER A 46 -0.74 -2.62 -9.66
N ARG A 47 0.43 -2.51 -9.01
CA ARG A 47 1.74 -2.84 -9.60
C ARG A 47 2.16 -4.29 -9.38
N VAL A 48 1.48 -5.02 -8.50
CA VAL A 48 1.74 -6.44 -8.26
C VAL A 48 1.25 -7.25 -9.46
N LYS A 49 2.14 -8.03 -10.09
CA LYS A 49 1.77 -8.90 -11.22
C LYS A 49 1.43 -10.29 -10.76
N GLU A 50 0.58 -10.97 -11.53
CA GLU A 50 0.28 -12.39 -11.30
C GLU A 50 1.58 -13.21 -11.36
N GLY A 51 1.82 -14.05 -10.34
CA GLY A 51 3.02 -14.87 -10.21
C GLY A 51 4.24 -14.18 -9.60
N GLU A 52 4.19 -12.88 -9.29
CA GLU A 52 5.24 -12.21 -8.50
C GLU A 52 5.01 -12.40 -7.00
N ASP A 53 6.10 -12.37 -6.23
CA ASP A 53 6.06 -12.29 -4.78
C ASP A 53 5.30 -11.00 -4.38
N VAL A 54 4.18 -11.17 -3.66
CA VAL A 54 3.27 -10.07 -3.31
C VAL A 54 3.94 -9.05 -2.40
N ILE A 55 4.74 -9.47 -1.41
CA ILE A 55 5.40 -8.50 -0.52
C ILE A 55 6.44 -7.70 -1.30
N LYS A 56 7.14 -8.36 -2.23
CA LYS A 56 8.10 -7.68 -3.12
C LYS A 56 7.39 -6.69 -4.04
N GLY A 57 6.31 -7.11 -4.71
CA GLY A 57 5.56 -6.27 -5.63
C GLY A 57 4.96 -5.04 -4.95
N ILE A 58 4.35 -5.23 -3.76
CA ILE A 58 3.78 -4.13 -2.98
C ILE A 58 4.89 -3.22 -2.47
N SER A 59 6.00 -3.76 -1.95
CA SER A 59 7.10 -2.93 -1.44
C SER A 59 7.68 -2.03 -2.53
N ILE A 60 7.92 -2.60 -3.71
CA ILE A 60 8.34 -1.85 -4.90
C ILE A 60 7.27 -0.82 -5.28
N GLY A 61 6.00 -1.21 -5.28
CA GLY A 61 4.88 -0.36 -5.63
C GLY A 61 4.72 0.86 -4.73
N LEU A 62 4.98 0.69 -3.43
CA LEU A 62 5.01 1.75 -2.42
C LEU A 62 6.17 2.72 -2.63
N GLY A 63 7.18 2.42 -3.45
CA GLY A 63 8.20 3.40 -3.83
C GLY A 63 9.09 3.91 -2.68
N SER A 64 9.08 3.25 -1.52
CA SER A 64 9.85 3.68 -0.33
C SER A 64 11.38 3.61 -0.53
N SER A 65 11.84 2.85 -1.53
CA SER A 65 13.24 2.82 -1.95
C SER A 65 13.40 2.29 -3.38
N ARG A 66 14.48 2.70 -4.05
CA ARG A 66 14.94 2.06 -5.31
C ARG A 66 15.63 0.73 -5.08
N ASP A 67 16.13 0.49 -3.87
CA ASP A 67 16.70 -0.80 -3.46
C ASP A 67 15.57 -1.70 -2.94
N ILE A 68 15.33 -2.80 -3.65
CA ILE A 68 14.26 -3.76 -3.35
C ILE A 68 14.41 -4.34 -1.94
N LYS A 69 15.63 -4.71 -1.50
CA LYS A 69 15.85 -5.28 -0.17
C LYS A 69 15.55 -4.27 0.91
N LYS A 70 15.97 -3.01 0.69
CA LYS A 70 15.69 -1.92 1.62
C LYS A 70 14.19 -1.60 1.68
N SER A 71 13.52 -1.59 0.53
CA SER A 71 12.08 -1.35 0.43
C SER A 71 11.28 -2.42 1.16
N ILE A 72 11.59 -3.71 0.95
CA ILE A 72 10.99 -4.81 1.70
C ILE A 72 11.23 -4.63 3.19
N ASN A 73 12.49 -4.40 3.62
CA ASN A 73 12.81 -4.24 5.04
C ASN A 73 12.14 -3.03 5.73
N LEU A 74 11.75 -2.00 4.97
CA LEU A 74 10.97 -0.86 5.48
C LEU A 74 9.50 -1.23 5.62
N ASN A 75 8.95 -1.95 4.65
CA ASN A 75 7.53 -2.26 4.59
C ASN A 75 7.17 -3.56 5.32
N THR A 76 8.14 -4.41 5.68
CA THR A 76 7.91 -5.55 6.57
C THR A 76 7.58 -5.07 7.98
N PRO A 77 6.52 -5.60 8.62
CA PRO A 77 6.17 -5.30 10.00
C PRO A 77 7.32 -5.46 10.99
N LYS A 78 7.50 -4.46 11.86
CA LYS A 78 8.40 -4.52 13.03
C LYS A 78 7.70 -4.16 14.34
N GLU A 79 6.53 -3.53 14.25
CA GLU A 79 5.70 -3.03 15.35
C GLU A 79 4.24 -3.50 15.13
N GLU A 80 3.36 -3.20 16.07
CA GLU A 80 1.98 -3.74 16.15
C GLU A 80 1.04 -3.27 15.01
N GLU A 81 1.35 -2.14 14.36
CA GLU A 81 0.50 -1.56 13.32
C GLU A 81 0.80 -2.11 11.93
N THR A 82 0.01 -3.12 11.56
CA THR A 82 0.18 -3.87 10.31
C THR A 82 -1.14 -3.98 9.57
N ILE A 83 -1.08 -4.02 8.25
CA ILE A 83 -2.20 -4.44 7.42
C ILE A 83 -1.87 -5.78 6.80
N VAL A 84 -2.83 -6.68 6.92
CA VAL A 84 -2.82 -7.96 6.25
C VAL A 84 -3.49 -7.77 4.90
N ILE A 85 -2.81 -8.19 3.85
CA ILE A 85 -3.28 -8.11 2.47
C ILE A 85 -3.38 -9.53 1.97
N TYR A 86 -4.54 -9.88 1.44
CA TYR A 86 -4.78 -11.16 0.79
C TYR A 86 -5.20 -10.90 -0.65
N ILE A 87 -4.65 -11.70 -1.57
CA ILE A 87 -5.01 -11.69 -2.97
C ILE A 87 -5.85 -12.94 -3.25
N SER A 88 -7.03 -12.74 -3.82
CA SER A 88 -7.95 -13.81 -4.20
C SER A 88 -8.42 -13.61 -5.63
N LYS A 89 -8.67 -14.72 -6.36
CA LYS A 89 -9.31 -14.66 -7.70
C LYS A 89 -10.81 -14.33 -7.61
N LYS A 90 -11.41 -14.56 -6.45
CA LYS A 90 -12.84 -14.34 -6.19
C LYS A 90 -13.02 -13.56 -4.91
N LEU A 91 -13.90 -12.57 -4.93
CA LEU A 91 -14.34 -11.93 -3.71
C LEU A 91 -14.96 -13.00 -2.79
N ASP A 92 -14.45 -13.12 -1.57
CA ASP A 92 -15.03 -14.03 -0.59
C ASP A 92 -16.24 -13.35 0.08
N PRO A 93 -17.46 -13.87 -0.09
CA PRO A 93 -18.66 -13.26 0.48
C PRO A 93 -18.76 -13.45 2.00
N GLU A 94 -18.01 -14.39 2.59
CA GLU A 94 -17.99 -14.64 4.05
C GLU A 94 -16.95 -13.81 4.79
N LEU A 95 -16.12 -13.07 4.06
CA LEU A 95 -15.26 -12.04 4.60
C LEU A 95 -16.17 -10.96 5.18
N LYS A 96 -16.49 -11.09 6.48
CA LYS A 96 -16.99 -9.96 7.26
C LYS A 96 -15.95 -8.89 7.11
N LEU A 97 -16.22 -7.92 6.24
CA LEU A 97 -15.56 -6.63 6.28
C LEU A 97 -15.78 -6.13 7.70
N LEU A 98 -14.75 -6.30 8.54
CA LEU A 98 -14.48 -5.26 9.51
C LEU A 98 -14.23 -4.03 8.64
N GLU A 99 -15.27 -3.23 8.46
CA GLU A 99 -15.19 -1.84 8.01
C GLU A 99 -14.45 -1.04 9.10
N LEU A 100 -13.24 -1.47 9.44
CA LEU A 100 -12.23 -0.57 9.95
C LEU A 100 -11.97 0.36 8.79
N ASP A 101 -12.36 1.62 8.98
CA ASP A 101 -12.06 2.68 8.04
C ASP A 101 -10.52 2.77 7.92
N ILE A 102 -9.99 2.09 6.90
CA ILE A 102 -8.55 2.04 6.60
C ILE A 102 -8.03 3.47 6.45
N GLU A 103 -8.86 4.40 5.97
CA GLU A 103 -8.49 5.80 5.86
C GLU A 103 -8.26 6.43 7.24
N SER A 104 -9.12 6.16 8.21
CA SER A 104 -8.94 6.60 9.60
C SER A 104 -7.71 5.97 10.25
N VAL A 105 -7.47 4.67 10.04
CA VAL A 105 -6.27 3.99 10.59
C VAL A 105 -4.99 4.56 9.98
N LEU A 106 -4.97 4.78 8.66
CA LEU A 106 -3.82 5.40 7.99
C LEU A 106 -3.58 6.83 8.47
N LYS A 107 -4.64 7.63 8.67
CA LYS A 107 -4.51 8.99 9.22
C LYS A 107 -3.92 9.01 10.63
N LEU A 108 -4.28 8.04 11.48
CA LEU A 108 -3.75 7.95 12.85
C LEU A 108 -2.29 7.50 12.88
N ASN A 109 -1.91 6.59 11.98
CA ASN A 109 -0.57 5.99 11.98
C ASN A 109 0.43 6.74 11.07
N ASN A 110 -0.05 7.75 10.36
CA ASN A 110 0.77 8.57 9.47
C ASN A 110 1.67 9.52 10.25
N ASN A 111 2.93 9.14 10.40
CA ASN A 111 3.97 10.05 10.81
C ASN A 111 4.54 10.80 9.60
N VAL A 112 4.14 12.07 9.47
CA VAL A 112 4.58 12.95 8.38
C VAL A 112 6.11 13.07 8.30
N GLU A 113 6.82 13.12 9.44
CA GLU A 113 8.28 13.25 9.44
C GLU A 113 8.98 11.98 8.93
N ASP A 114 8.43 10.82 9.27
CA ASP A 114 8.92 9.54 8.75
C ASP A 114 8.69 9.44 7.23
N LEU A 115 7.53 9.87 6.74
CA LEU A 115 7.23 9.92 5.30
C LEU A 115 8.18 10.86 4.56
N LYS A 116 8.41 12.08 5.07
CA LYS A 116 9.36 13.04 4.48
C LYS A 116 10.75 12.42 4.35
N LYS A 117 11.22 11.74 5.40
CA LYS A 117 12.55 11.13 5.44
C LYS A 117 12.69 9.93 4.51
N VAL A 118 11.71 9.03 4.49
CA VAL A 118 11.74 7.83 3.64
C VAL A 118 11.65 8.18 2.16
N TYR A 119 10.71 9.06 1.80
CA TYR A 119 10.50 9.47 0.41
C TYR A 119 11.40 10.61 -0.05
N LYS A 120 12.27 11.12 0.84
CA LYS A 120 13.19 12.24 0.59
C LYS A 120 12.46 13.44 0.00
N LEU A 121 11.37 13.82 0.65
CA LEU A 121 10.53 14.93 0.22
C LEU A 121 11.22 16.26 0.57
N THR A 122 11.21 17.18 -0.37
CA THR A 122 11.67 18.56 -0.19
C THR A 122 10.53 19.45 0.31
N GLU A 123 10.88 20.57 0.96
CA GLU A 123 9.87 21.52 1.42
C GLU A 123 9.03 22.10 0.28
N ASP A 124 9.66 22.35 -0.89
CA ASP A 124 8.97 22.84 -2.08
C ASP A 124 7.92 21.86 -2.62
N GLU A 125 8.24 20.55 -2.64
CA GLU A 125 7.30 19.50 -3.04
C GLU A 125 6.09 19.47 -2.09
N ILE A 126 6.35 19.52 -0.78
CA ILE A 126 5.31 19.46 0.25
C ILE A 126 4.44 20.71 0.21
N LEU A 127 5.01 21.88 -0.04
CA LEU A 127 4.29 23.14 -0.17
C LEU A 127 3.31 23.11 -1.37
N PHE A 128 3.72 22.48 -2.48
CA PHE A 128 2.95 22.49 -3.72
C PHE A 128 1.80 21.46 -3.72
N CYS A 129 2.03 20.22 -3.28
CA CYS A 129 1.05 19.14 -3.38
C CYS A 129 0.77 18.38 -2.08
N GLY A 130 1.28 18.87 -0.95
CA GLY A 130 1.17 18.20 0.35
C GLY A 130 2.04 16.94 0.43
N VAL A 131 2.12 16.36 1.63
CA VAL A 131 2.93 15.16 1.89
C VAL A 131 2.41 13.97 1.08
N GLU A 132 1.10 13.73 1.10
CA GLU A 132 0.48 12.62 0.38
C GLU A 132 0.67 12.71 -1.14
N GLY A 133 0.47 13.90 -1.71
CA GLY A 133 0.69 14.14 -3.13
C GLY A 133 2.16 14.00 -3.52
N SER A 134 3.08 14.43 -2.66
CA SER A 134 4.52 14.28 -2.85
C SER A 134 4.96 12.82 -2.82
N VAL A 135 4.42 12.01 -1.89
CA VAL A 135 4.66 10.57 -1.83
C VAL A 135 4.16 9.89 -3.10
N LEU A 136 2.94 10.18 -3.55
CA LEU A 136 2.39 9.63 -4.79
C LEU A 136 3.24 9.99 -6.01
N ASN A 137 3.72 11.24 -6.10
CA ASN A 137 4.61 11.67 -7.16
C ASN A 137 5.92 10.88 -7.17
N ARG A 138 6.52 10.66 -5.99
CA ARG A 138 7.72 9.80 -5.86
C ARG A 138 7.46 8.36 -6.28
N CYS A 139 6.33 7.78 -5.87
CA CYS A 139 5.97 6.43 -6.28
C CYS A 139 5.76 6.33 -7.80
N GLY A 140 5.11 7.34 -8.39
CA GLY A 140 4.86 7.46 -9.83
C GLY A 140 6.13 7.60 -10.66
N CYS A 141 7.13 8.32 -10.17
CA CYS A 141 8.41 8.57 -10.86
C CYS A 141 9.47 7.47 -10.68
N ILE A 142 9.22 6.46 -9.85
CA ILE A 142 10.12 5.30 -9.73
C ILE A 142 9.78 4.35 -10.87
N ASP A 143 10.40 4.57 -12.03
CA ASP A 143 10.59 3.52 -13.01
C ASP A 143 11.53 2.48 -12.40
N VAL A 144 10.96 1.35 -12.00
CA VAL A 144 11.72 0.19 -11.55
C VAL A 144 12.43 -0.35 -12.79
N VAL A 145 13.70 0.03 -12.95
CA VAL A 145 14.56 -0.53 -13.98
C VAL A 145 14.59 -2.04 -13.74
N LYS A 146 14.01 -2.79 -14.68
CA LYS A 146 13.96 -4.25 -14.67
C LYS A 146 15.34 -4.85 -14.87
#